data_AF-A0A7J3MB55-F1
#
_entry.id   AF-A0A7J3MB55-F1
#
_cell.length_a   1.000
_cell.length_b   1.000
_cell.length_c   1.000
_cell.angle_alpha   90.00
_cell.angle_beta   90.00
_cell.angle_gamma   90.00
#
_symmetry.space_group_name_H-M   'P 1'
#
loop_
_entity.id
_entity.type
_entity.pdbx_description
1 polymer ?
#
loop_
_entity_poly.entity_id
_entity_poly.type
_entity_poly.pdbx_seq_one_letter_code
_entity_poly.pdbx_strand_id
1 'polypeptide(L)' 'MKGTKIHAVVSPESLPLSVQVGSGNEHDSKRFIKLLEDVRVKHGRGRPRSRPKEVIGDSAYDARRLENTSSVEK' A
#
# COMPACT_ATOMS: atom_id res chain seq x y z
N MET A 1 -22.78 7.89 5.38
CA MET A 1 -21.76 6.96 4.83
C MET A 1 -21.87 5.65 5.59
N LYS A 2 -21.97 4.50 4.91
CA LYS A 2 -21.94 3.19 5.59
C LYS A 2 -20.48 2.76 5.73
N GLY A 3 -19.89 3.03 6.90
CA GLY A 3 -18.53 2.63 7.28
C GLY A 3 -17.40 3.42 6.60
N THR A 4 -16.22 3.31 7.21
CA THR A 4 -14.96 3.88 6.73
C THR A 4 -13.88 2.80 6.84
N LYS A 5 -13.00 2.73 5.85
CA LYS A 5 -11.82 1.87 5.86
C LYS A 5 -10.56 2.72 5.90
N ILE A 6 -9.58 2.25 6.65
CA ILE A 6 -8.24 2.84 6.69
C ILE A 6 -7.29 1.81 6.08
N HIS A 7 -6.60 2.21 5.02
CA HIS A 7 -5.54 1.43 4.39
C HIS A 7 -4.20 2.05 4.74
N ALA A 8 -3.23 1.26 5.17
CA ALA A 8 -1.91 1.76 5.54
C ALA A 8 -0.81 0.85 4.99
N VAL A 9 0.28 1.47 4.53
CA VAL A 9 1.56 0.77 4.34
C VAL A 9 2.43 1.11 5.55
N VAL A 10 3.04 0.09 6.12
CA VAL A 10 3.93 0.21 7.27
C VAL A 10 5.31 -0.30 6.94
N SER A 11 6.34 0.27 7.58
CA SER A 11 7.69 -0.29 7.54
C SER A 11 7.79 -1.55 8.40
N PRO A 12 8.86 -2.35 8.28
CA PRO A 12 9.12 -3.49 9.16
C PRO A 12 9.16 -3.12 10.66
N GLU A 13 9.53 -1.87 10.97
CA GLU A 13 9.54 -1.30 12.32
C GLU A 13 8.17 -0.76 12.75
N SER A 14 7.10 -1.10 12.03
CA SER A 14 5.71 -0.67 12.29
C SER A 14 5.46 0.84 12.14
N LEU A 15 6.29 1.55 11.35
CA LEU A 15 6.10 2.97 11.08
C LEU A 15 5.17 3.16 9.87
N PRO A 16 4.05 3.90 9.98
CA PRO A 16 3.21 4.22 8.83
C PRO A 16 3.97 5.04 7.78
N LEU A 17 4.04 4.53 6.56
CA LEU A 17 4.69 5.16 5.40
C LEU A 17 3.70 5.87 4.49
N SER A 18 2.47 5.35 4.40
CA SER A 18 1.35 5.98 3.68
C SER A 18 0.03 5.52 4.28
N VAL A 19 -0.99 6.38 4.23
CA VAL A 19 -2.34 6.10 4.74
C VAL A 19 -3.36 6.64 3.75
N GLN A 20 -4.39 5.84 3.45
CA GLN A 20 -5.56 6.29 2.70
C GLN A 20 -6.85 5.92 3.41
N VAL A 21 -7.83 6.82 3.29
CA VAL A 21 -9.17 6.65 3.83
C VAL A 21 -10.14 6.38 2.68
N GLY A 22 -10.89 5.29 2.80
CA GLY A 22 -11.88 4.84 1.82
C GLY A 22 -13.27 4.68 2.41
N SER A 23 -14.26 4.55 1.53
CA SER A 23 -15.62 4.20 1.95
C SER A 23 -15.65 2.74 2.47
N GLY A 24 -16.46 2.46 3.48
CA GLY A 24 -16.62 1.11 4.02
C GLY A 24 -17.06 0.06 2.99
N ASN A 25 -17.80 0.49 1.98
CA ASN A 25 -18.27 -0.37 0.89
C ASN A 25 -17.32 -0.40 -0.31
N GLU A 26 -16.18 0.28 -0.25
CA GLU A 26 -15.17 0.25 -1.30
C GLU A 26 -14.36 -1.05 -1.24
N HIS A 27 -14.10 -1.64 -2.40
CA HIS A 27 -13.26 -2.84 -2.51
C HIS A 27 -11.80 -2.47 -2.22
N ASP A 28 -11.12 -3.25 -1.38
CA ASP A 28 -9.80 -2.89 -0.83
C ASP A 28 -8.72 -2.77 -1.92
N SER A 29 -8.76 -3.64 -2.93
CA SER A 29 -7.88 -3.58 -4.11
C SER A 29 -7.90 -2.24 -4.87
N LYS A 30 -8.96 -1.42 -4.76
CA LYS A 30 -9.03 -0.11 -5.43
C LYS A 30 -8.02 0.89 -4.89
N ARG A 31 -7.62 0.74 -3.63
CA ARG A 31 -6.70 1.68 -2.95
C ARG A 31 -5.25 1.22 -2.99
N PHE A 32 -5.00 -0.05 -3.28
CA PHE A 32 -3.68 -0.69 -3.15
C PHE A 32 -2.56 0.02 -3.95
N ILE A 33 -2.71 0.20 -5.27
CA ILE A 33 -1.68 0.83 -6.11
C ILE A 33 -1.38 2.24 -5.64
N LYS A 34 -2.42 3.04 -5.43
CA LYS A 34 -2.26 4.42 -5.00
C LYS A 34 -1.57 4.50 -3.63
N LEU A 35 -1.92 3.59 -2.71
CA LEU A 35 -1.29 3.51 -1.39
C LEU A 35 0.22 3.22 -1.49
N LEU A 36 0.64 2.35 -2.42
CA LEU A 36 2.05 2.06 -2.68
C LEU A 36 2.78 3.22 -3.37
N GLU A 37 2.14 3.91 -4.32
CA GLU A 37 2.70 5.09 -5.00
C GLU A 37 2.99 6.26 -4.05
N ASP A 38 2.19 6.37 -2.98
CA ASP A 38 2.33 7.39 -1.95
C ASP A 38 3.54 7.13 -1.01
N VAL A 39 4.15 5.93 -1.05
CA VAL A 39 5.30 5.59 -0.19
C VAL A 39 6.53 6.41 -0.56
N ARG A 40 7.08 7.12 0.43
CA ARG A 40 8.32 7.91 0.28
C ARG A 40 9.21 7.79 1.52
N VAL A 41 10.27 7.00 1.42
CA VAL A 41 11.23 6.80 2.52
C VAL A 41 12.49 7.63 2.26
N LYS A 42 12.79 8.58 3.14
CA LYS A 42 14.04 9.37 3.08
C LYS A 42 15.21 8.50 3.55
N HIS A 43 16.31 8.51 2.79
CA HIS A 43 17.55 7.82 3.16
C HIS A 43 18.76 8.71 2.83
N GLY A 44 19.26 9.46 3.82
CA GLY A 44 20.41 10.35 3.63
C GLY A 44 20.17 11.43 2.56
N ARG A 45 21.19 11.67 1.71
CA ARG A 45 21.14 12.63 0.60
C ARG A 45 20.65 11.94 -0.69
N GLY A 46 19.69 12.56 -1.38
CA GLY A 46 19.19 12.10 -2.68
C GLY A 46 17.67 11.95 -2.76
N ARG A 47 17.20 11.31 -3.84
CA ARG A 47 15.76 11.06 -4.07
C ARG A 47 15.24 10.04 -3.04
N PRO A 48 14.08 10.27 -2.40
CA PRO A 48 13.46 9.28 -1.53
C PRO A 48 13.20 7.97 -2.28
N ARG A 49 13.40 6.84 -1.59
CA ARG A 49 13.00 5.54 -2.11
C ARG A 49 11.48 5.45 -2.13
N SER A 50 10.92 5.19 -3.31
CA SER A 50 9.47 5.09 -3.52
C SER A 50 9.00 3.72 -4.01
N ARG A 51 9.93 2.78 -4.24
CA ARG A 51 9.59 1.41 -4.63
C ARG A 51 9.94 0.46 -3.49
N PRO A 52 8.94 -0.19 -2.87
CA PRO A 52 9.16 -1.31 -1.97
C PRO A 52 9.94 -2.42 -2.68
N LYS A 53 10.73 -3.19 -1.91
CA LYS A 53 11.43 -4.39 -2.44
C LYS A 53 10.46 -5.57 -2.50
N GLU A 54 9.59 -5.62 -1.52
CA GLU A 54 8.59 -6.64 -1.27
C GLU A 54 7.42 -5.93 -0.58
N VAL A 55 6.21 -6.43 -0.82
CA VAL A 55 4.99 -5.97 -0.14
C VAL A 55 4.28 -7.21 0.38
N ILE A 56 4.06 -7.25 1.70
CA ILE A 56 3.22 -8.27 2.35
C ILE A 56 1.88 -7.60 2.63
N GLY A 57 0.79 -8.24 2.22
CA GLY A 57 -0.55 -7.65 2.31
C GLY A 57 -1.65 -8.70 2.47
N ASP A 58 -2.84 -8.20 2.80
CA ASP A 58 -4.04 -9.03 2.94
C ASP A 58 -4.52 -9.59 1.59
N SER A 59 -5.08 -10.80 1.60
CA SER A 59 -5.75 -11.44 0.46
C SER A 59 -6.83 -10.58 -0.21
N ALA A 60 -7.49 -9.67 0.50
CA ALA A 60 -8.47 -8.73 -0.06
C ALA A 60 -7.85 -7.71 -1.03
N TYR A 61 -6.52 -7.54 -0.99
CA TYR A 61 -5.77 -6.80 -2.00
C TYR A 61 -5.39 -7.65 -3.22
N ASP A 62 -5.55 -8.97 -3.19
CA ASP A 62 -5.31 -9.84 -4.34
C ASP A 62 -6.46 -9.67 -5.34
N ALA A 63 -6.20 -8.91 -6.40
CA ALA A 63 -7.10 -8.79 -7.54
C ALA A 63 -6.30 -9.09 -8.79
N ARG A 64 -6.84 -9.95 -9.68
CA ARG A 64 -6.25 -10.35 -10.98
C ARG A 64 -5.74 -9.19 -11.86
N ARG A 65 -6.11 -7.94 -11.55
CA ARG A 65 -5.67 -6.72 -12.24
C ARG A 65 -4.33 -6.17 -11.73
N LEU A 66 -3.85 -6.61 -10.56
CA LEU A 66 -2.66 -6.08 -9.88
C LEU A 66 -1.37 -6.87 -10.19
N GLU A 67 -1.47 -7.97 -10.95
CA GLU A 67 -0.40 -8.94 -11.25
C GLU A 67 0.84 -8.38 -12.00
N ASN A 68 0.85 -7.09 -12.36
CA ASN A 68 1.99 -6.45 -13.06
C ASN A 68 2.93 -5.65 -12.13
N THR A 69 2.76 -5.72 -10.81
CA THR A 69 3.66 -5.02 -9.86
C THR A 69 4.50 -6.04 -9.09
N SER A 70 5.81 -5.93 -9.28
CA SER A 70 6.88 -6.77 -8.73
C SER A 70 6.62 -7.35 -7.34
N SER A 71 6.69 -8.69 -7.24
CA SER A 71 6.91 -9.49 -6.03
C SER A 71 6.08 -9.11 -4.80
N VAL A 72 4.79 -9.45 -4.84
CA VAL A 72 4.04 -9.83 -3.64
C VAL A 72 4.21 -11.35 -3.54
N GLU A 73 5.21 -11.84 -2.80
CA GLU A 73 5.24 -13.26 -2.48
C GLU A 73 4.08 -13.57 -1.53
N LYS A 74 3.35 -14.64 -1.86
CA LYS A 74 2.29 -15.22 -1.06
C LYS A 74 2.84 -15.86 0.21
#